data_AF-A0AAN8IFE9-F1
#
_entry.id   AF-A0AAN8IFE9-F1
#
_cell.length_a   1.000
_cell.length_b   1.000
_cell.length_c   1.000
_cell.angle_alpha   90.00
_cell.angle_beta   90.00
_cell.angle_gamma   90.00
#
_symmetry.space_group_name_H-M   'P 1'
#
loop_
_entity.id
_entity.type
_entity.pdbx_description
1 polymer ?
#
loop_
_entity_poly.entity_id
_entity_poly.type
_entity_poly.pdbx_seq_one_letter_code
_entity_poly.pdbx_strand_id
1 'polypeptide(L)'
;MPHDKKKSKKEHRRSRSKEKHSHKKSRKRSRSSSSSTSSDSDKGDSRFQSVLDEQRAEKKRLRKLEKERLKAKETPEEKRARRLAKKLKKEEKRKKENKSYLPPQLAYTNLNNPFNDVNLTETFVWGKKLEREGKVGLSRKEIEKEMRRRVEKNLREMEELKRARDARLAAREDMEMMQRDADRKSHAEWSSKEIEFQLQQAKV
;
A
#
# COMPACT_ATOMS: atom_id res chain seq x y z
N MET A 1 -2.10 -72.05 -8.31
CA MET A 1 -1.27 -70.90 -8.69
C MET A 1 -1.55 -69.76 -7.71
N PRO A 2 -0.63 -69.53 -6.77
CA PRO A 2 -0.79 -68.60 -5.65
C PRO A 2 -0.32 -67.19 -6.05
N HIS A 3 -0.91 -66.13 -5.52
CA HIS A 3 -0.19 -64.85 -5.34
C HIS A 3 -0.80 -64.05 -4.18
N ASP A 4 -0.45 -64.48 -2.97
CA ASP A 4 -0.40 -63.65 -1.76
C ASP A 4 0.50 -62.44 -2.00
N LYS A 5 -0.09 -61.26 -2.21
CA LYS A 5 0.66 -60.00 -2.17
C LYS A 5 0.72 -59.48 -0.74
N LYS A 6 1.75 -59.95 -0.03
CA LYS A 6 2.26 -59.39 1.24
C LYS A 6 2.35 -57.86 1.15
N LYS A 7 1.50 -57.16 1.89
CA LYS A 7 1.57 -55.70 2.08
C LYS A 7 2.70 -55.41 3.07
N SER A 8 3.91 -55.17 2.56
CA SER A 8 5.07 -54.85 3.39
C SER A 8 4.87 -53.50 4.09
N LYS A 9 4.84 -53.53 5.43
CA LYS A 9 4.99 -52.35 6.27
C LYS A 9 6.40 -51.82 6.07
N LYS A 10 6.56 -50.80 5.24
CA LYS A 10 7.84 -50.11 5.06
C LYS A 10 8.06 -49.18 6.26
N GLU A 11 8.69 -49.70 7.30
CA GLU A 11 9.29 -48.90 8.36
C GLU A 11 10.32 -47.95 7.73
N HIS A 12 10.00 -46.66 7.65
CA HIS A 12 10.99 -45.64 7.38
C HIS A 12 11.67 -45.23 8.69
N ARG A 13 12.58 -46.09 9.16
CA ARG A 13 13.69 -45.67 10.02
C ARG A 13 14.66 -44.86 9.17
N ARG A 14 14.56 -43.54 9.24
CA ARG A 14 15.63 -42.62 8.83
C ARG A 14 15.93 -41.67 9.98
N SER A 15 16.70 -42.19 10.93
CA SER A 15 17.58 -41.42 11.79
C SER A 15 18.52 -40.60 10.92
N ARG A 16 18.23 -39.30 10.77
CA ARG A 16 19.19 -38.34 10.25
C ARG A 16 19.20 -37.15 11.19
N SER A 17 20.07 -37.25 12.19
CA SER A 17 20.54 -36.16 13.04
C SER A 17 21.00 -35.01 12.13
N LYS A 18 20.11 -34.05 11.90
CA LYS A 18 20.50 -32.74 11.39
C LYS A 18 20.81 -31.88 12.61
N GLU A 19 22.06 -31.92 13.01
CA GLU A 19 22.70 -30.92 13.84
C GLU A 19 22.41 -29.55 13.20
N LYS A 20 21.42 -28.84 13.75
CA LYS A 20 21.13 -27.48 13.34
C LYS A 20 22.14 -26.59 14.06
N HIS A 21 23.29 -26.36 13.43
CA HIS A 21 24.13 -25.22 13.76
C HIS A 21 23.30 -23.95 13.57
N SER A 22 22.73 -23.45 14.68
CA SER A 22 22.13 -22.13 14.72
C SER A 22 23.25 -21.11 14.66
N HIS A 23 23.68 -20.72 13.47
CA HIS A 23 24.41 -19.48 13.29
C HIS A 23 23.45 -18.34 13.68
N LYS A 24 23.49 -17.95 14.95
CA LYS A 24 22.96 -16.68 15.43
C LYS A 24 23.75 -15.58 14.73
N LYS A 25 23.34 -15.22 13.51
CA LYS A 25 23.74 -13.97 12.85
C LYS A 25 23.18 -12.86 13.73
N SER A 26 23.97 -12.43 14.71
CA SER A 26 23.74 -11.19 15.45
C SER A 26 23.88 -10.07 14.43
N ARG A 27 22.78 -9.78 13.72
CA ARG A 27 22.61 -8.51 13.03
C ARG A 27 22.59 -7.45 14.13
N LYS A 28 23.78 -7.01 14.54
CA LYS A 28 23.96 -5.73 15.22
C LYS A 28 23.27 -4.72 14.33
N ARG A 29 22.09 -4.27 14.75
CA ARG A 29 21.44 -3.10 14.18
C ARG A 29 22.38 -1.94 14.50
N SER A 30 23.28 -1.64 13.57
CA SER A 30 23.93 -0.33 13.50
C SER A 30 22.79 0.68 13.46
N ARG A 31 22.61 1.37 14.59
CA ARG A 31 21.76 2.54 14.66
C ARG A 31 22.58 3.61 13.98
N SER A 32 22.29 3.86 12.71
CA SER A 32 22.81 5.01 12.00
C SER A 32 22.24 6.25 12.68
N SER A 33 22.93 6.75 13.70
CA SER A 33 22.84 8.14 14.12
C SER A 33 23.46 8.95 12.99
N SER A 34 22.62 9.73 12.32
CA SER A 34 23.03 10.80 11.44
C SER A 34 23.94 11.76 12.22
N SER A 35 25.25 11.65 12.01
CA SER A 35 26.24 12.62 12.47
C SER A 35 26.57 13.54 11.29
N SER A 36 25.87 14.65 11.23
CA SER A 36 26.27 15.82 10.46
C SER A 36 26.13 16.99 11.40
N THR A 37 27.24 17.47 11.94
CA THR A 37 27.66 18.87 12.10
C THR A 37 28.78 18.96 13.13
N SER A 38 29.98 19.22 12.62
CA SER A 38 30.98 20.17 13.14
C SER A 38 31.41 20.16 14.62
N SER A 39 32.74 20.07 14.76
CA SER A 39 33.55 20.97 15.60
C SER A 39 33.47 20.83 17.12
N ASP A 40 34.55 20.25 17.64
CA ASP A 40 35.33 20.79 18.75
C ASP A 40 34.74 20.77 20.17
N SER A 41 35.53 20.20 21.09
CA SER A 41 35.46 20.37 22.55
C SER A 41 34.22 19.88 23.30
N ASP A 42 34.25 18.64 23.83
CA ASP A 42 33.95 18.41 25.26
C ASP A 42 34.22 16.95 25.72
N LYS A 43 35.21 16.75 26.58
CA LYS A 43 35.45 15.48 27.31
C LYS A 43 34.66 15.43 28.63
N GLY A 44 33.73 16.36 28.88
CA GLY A 44 32.95 16.46 30.12
C GLY A 44 31.58 15.74 30.12
N ASP A 45 31.04 15.33 28.96
CA ASP A 45 29.59 15.05 28.78
C ASP A 45 29.18 13.56 28.80
N SER A 46 30.07 12.64 29.20
CA SER A 46 29.73 11.20 29.30
C SER A 46 28.72 10.90 30.42
N ARG A 47 28.77 11.69 31.50
CA ARG A 47 27.89 11.55 32.69
C ARG A 47 26.48 12.05 32.43
N PHE A 48 26.31 13.13 31.67
CA PHE A 48 24.97 13.63 31.33
C PHE A 48 24.25 12.66 30.38
N GLN A 49 24.96 12.12 29.39
CA GLN A 49 24.43 11.11 28.49
C GLN A 49 24.01 9.83 29.22
N SER A 50 24.78 9.40 30.23
CA SER A 50 24.43 8.23 31.05
C SER A 50 23.17 8.48 31.90
N VAL A 51 23.03 9.67 32.48
CA VAL A 51 21.84 10.08 33.25
C VAL A 51 20.60 10.12 32.35
N LEU A 52 20.71 10.65 31.14
CA LEU A 52 19.60 10.65 30.17
C LEU A 52 19.20 9.23 29.74
N ASP A 53 20.17 8.33 29.57
CA ASP A 53 19.90 6.94 29.25
C ASP A 53 19.26 6.18 30.42
N GLU A 54 19.65 6.49 31.65
CA GLU A 54 19.06 5.95 32.87
C GLU A 54 17.60 6.43 33.04
N GLN A 55 17.33 7.73 32.87
CA GLN A 55 15.96 8.27 32.85
C GLN A 55 15.10 7.63 31.76
N ARG A 56 15.65 7.39 30.55
CA ARG A 56 14.95 6.65 29.48
C ARG A 56 14.68 5.20 29.88
N ALA A 57 15.60 4.56 30.59
CA ALA A 57 15.45 3.18 31.05
C ALA A 57 14.38 3.06 32.14
N GLU A 58 14.36 4.00 33.09
CA GLU A 58 13.37 4.08 34.15
C GLU A 58 11.97 4.34 33.58
N LYS A 59 11.81 5.31 32.68
CA LYS A 59 10.55 5.57 31.98
C LYS A 59 10.06 4.35 31.20
N LYS A 60 10.97 3.55 30.62
CA LYS A 60 10.63 2.27 29.97
C LYS A 60 10.19 1.21 30.99
N ARG A 61 10.81 1.15 32.18
CA ARG A 61 10.40 0.24 33.27
C ARG A 61 9.01 0.60 33.77
N LEU A 62 8.74 1.86 34.05
CA LEU A 62 7.42 2.35 34.48
C LEU A 62 6.34 2.02 33.44
N ARG A 63 6.60 2.29 32.15
CA ARG A 63 5.67 1.91 31.06
C ARG A 63 5.45 0.41 30.92
N LYS A 64 6.40 -0.44 31.34
CA LYS A 64 6.22 -1.91 31.34
C LYS A 64 5.33 -2.33 32.50
N LEU A 65 5.60 -1.83 33.70
CA LEU A 65 4.81 -2.07 34.91
C LEU A 65 3.36 -1.62 34.72
N GLU A 66 3.15 -0.43 34.15
CA GLU A 66 1.80 0.08 33.85
C GLU A 66 1.06 -0.84 32.87
N LYS A 67 1.73 -1.29 31.80
CA LYS A 67 1.16 -2.24 30.84
C LYS A 67 0.86 -3.60 31.46
N GLU A 68 1.65 -4.04 32.43
CA GLU A 68 1.39 -5.29 33.17
C GLU A 68 0.20 -5.12 34.10
N ARG A 69 0.11 -3.98 34.81
CA ARG A 69 -1.05 -3.63 35.64
C ARG A 69 -2.33 -3.57 34.82
N LEU A 70 -2.29 -2.98 33.63
CA LEU A 70 -3.43 -2.94 32.70
C LEU A 70 -3.82 -4.35 32.21
N LYS A 71 -2.84 -5.18 31.82
CA LYS A 71 -3.10 -6.56 31.37
C LYS A 71 -3.59 -7.49 32.48
N ALA A 72 -3.26 -7.20 33.74
CA ALA A 72 -3.76 -7.97 34.88
C ALA A 72 -5.22 -7.63 35.18
N LYS A 73 -5.67 -6.43 34.81
CA LYS A 73 -7.06 -5.97 34.92
C LYS A 73 -7.90 -6.24 33.67
N GLU A 74 -7.28 -6.63 32.54
CA GLU A 74 -7.96 -6.97 31.27
C GLU A 74 -8.88 -8.19 31.46
N THR A 75 -10.13 -8.06 31.00
CA THR A 75 -11.08 -9.18 30.93
C THR A 75 -10.62 -10.21 29.88
N PRO A 76 -11.08 -11.48 29.94
CA PRO A 76 -10.73 -12.50 28.95
C PRO A 76 -11.13 -12.12 27.52
N GLU A 77 -12.16 -11.29 27.36
CA GLU A 77 -12.64 -10.76 26.09
C GLU A 77 -11.69 -9.72 25.50
N GLU A 78 -11.18 -8.80 26.33
CA GLU A 78 -10.20 -7.79 25.91
C GLU A 78 -8.86 -8.43 25.48
N LYS A 79 -8.47 -9.52 26.15
CA LYS A 79 -7.33 -10.36 25.75
C LYS A 79 -7.53 -11.01 24.37
N ARG A 80 -8.77 -11.38 24.00
CA ARG A 80 -9.10 -11.90 22.66
C ARG A 80 -9.03 -10.78 21.63
N ALA A 81 -9.60 -9.61 21.91
CA ALA A 81 -9.53 -8.44 21.04
C ALA A 81 -8.07 -8.03 20.75
N ARG A 82 -7.20 -8.02 21.78
CA ARG A 82 -5.77 -7.75 21.62
C ARG A 82 -5.05 -8.79 20.74
N ARG A 83 -5.40 -10.08 20.87
CA ARG A 83 -4.84 -11.14 20.02
C ARG A 83 -5.30 -10.99 18.57
N LEU A 84 -6.57 -10.68 18.35
CA LEU A 84 -7.13 -10.39 17.03
C LEU A 84 -6.44 -9.15 16.41
N ALA A 85 -6.33 -8.05 17.14
CA ALA A 85 -5.63 -6.85 16.68
C ALA A 85 -4.16 -7.13 16.33
N LYS A 86 -3.45 -7.93 17.14
CA LYS A 86 -2.07 -8.34 16.84
C LYS A 86 -2.00 -9.22 15.59
N LYS A 87 -2.96 -10.12 15.38
CA LYS A 87 -3.06 -10.98 14.20
C LYS A 87 -3.33 -10.15 12.95
N LEU A 88 -4.33 -9.27 12.99
CA LEU A 88 -4.67 -8.33 11.91
C LEU A 88 -3.50 -7.43 11.57
N LYS A 89 -2.83 -6.83 12.56
CA LYS A 89 -1.64 -5.98 12.32
C LYS A 89 -0.47 -6.76 11.69
N LYS A 90 -0.27 -8.02 12.08
CA LYS A 90 0.75 -8.89 11.47
C LYS A 90 0.39 -9.23 10.03
N GLU A 91 -0.89 -9.51 9.77
CA GLU A 91 -1.39 -9.81 8.44
C GLU A 91 -1.36 -8.58 7.53
N GLU A 92 -1.77 -7.42 8.02
CA GLU A 92 -1.69 -6.13 7.32
C GLU A 92 -0.24 -5.80 6.97
N LYS A 93 0.70 -5.98 7.91
CA LYS A 93 2.13 -5.80 7.61
C LYS A 93 2.60 -6.75 6.51
N ARG A 94 2.22 -8.04 6.58
CA ARG A 94 2.54 -9.01 5.53
C ARG A 94 1.91 -8.63 4.20
N LYS A 95 0.65 -8.17 4.20
CA LYS A 95 -0.06 -7.68 3.02
C LYS A 95 0.60 -6.44 2.45
N LYS A 96 1.15 -5.54 3.27
CA LYS A 96 1.86 -4.33 2.86
C LYS A 96 3.24 -4.64 2.28
N GLU A 97 3.95 -5.60 2.87
CA GLU A 97 5.22 -6.13 2.34
C GLU A 97 5.01 -6.92 1.05
N ASN A 98 3.88 -7.63 0.92
CA ASN A 98 3.48 -8.37 -0.27
C ASN A 98 2.56 -7.56 -1.20
N LYS A 99 2.36 -6.26 -0.93
CA LYS A 99 1.50 -5.41 -1.75
C LYS A 99 2.32 -5.11 -2.99
N SER A 100 1.84 -5.61 -4.13
CA SER A 100 2.41 -5.31 -5.43
C SER A 100 2.62 -3.81 -5.59
N TYR A 101 3.74 -3.45 -6.21
CA TYR A 101 3.99 -2.10 -6.72
C TYR A 101 2.92 -1.66 -7.73
N LEU A 102 2.35 -2.64 -8.43
CA LEU A 102 1.38 -2.47 -9.50
C LEU A 102 0.04 -1.95 -8.98
N PRO A 103 -0.60 -1.00 -9.69
CA PRO A 103 -1.96 -0.53 -9.39
C PRO A 103 -2.96 -1.69 -9.19
N PRO A 104 -3.91 -1.59 -8.26
CA PRO A 104 -4.95 -2.60 -8.04
C PRO A 104 -5.76 -2.97 -9.29
N GLN A 105 -5.79 -2.08 -10.29
CA GLN A 105 -6.47 -2.26 -11.57
C GLN A 105 -5.78 -3.27 -12.48
N LEU A 106 -4.50 -3.60 -12.24
CA LEU A 106 -3.83 -4.67 -12.96
C LEU A 106 -4.30 -6.02 -12.43
N ALA A 107 -4.92 -6.81 -13.31
CA ALA A 107 -5.54 -8.10 -12.97
C ALA A 107 -4.52 -9.21 -12.61
N TYR A 108 -3.24 -8.98 -12.89
CA TYR A 108 -2.20 -9.99 -12.70
C TYR A 108 -1.39 -9.75 -11.42
N THR A 109 -1.14 -10.84 -10.73
CA THR A 109 -0.40 -11.03 -9.50
C THR A 109 0.55 -12.21 -9.71
N ASN A 110 1.55 -12.39 -8.84
CA ASN A 110 2.49 -13.53 -8.96
C ASN A 110 1.81 -14.91 -8.91
N LEU A 111 0.57 -15.00 -8.44
CA LEU A 111 -0.16 -16.27 -8.27
C LEU A 111 -1.15 -16.57 -9.39
N ASN A 112 -1.57 -15.58 -10.19
CA ASN A 112 -2.55 -15.74 -11.27
C ASN A 112 -1.99 -15.32 -12.63
N ASN A 113 -0.67 -15.32 -12.77
CA ASN A 113 0.02 -15.00 -14.01
C ASN A 113 -0.01 -16.22 -14.97
N PRO A 114 -0.62 -16.12 -16.16
CA PRO A 114 -0.70 -17.23 -17.12
C PRO A 114 0.67 -17.68 -17.67
N PHE A 115 1.70 -16.84 -17.55
CA PHE A 115 3.06 -17.15 -18.02
C PHE A 115 3.96 -17.76 -16.95
N ASN A 116 3.40 -18.16 -15.80
CA ASN A 116 4.14 -18.79 -14.69
C ASN A 116 5.31 -17.95 -14.16
N ASP A 117 5.35 -16.64 -14.43
CA ASP A 117 6.39 -15.75 -13.89
C ASP A 117 6.08 -15.38 -12.43
N VAL A 118 6.98 -15.86 -11.57
CA VAL A 118 6.94 -15.75 -10.10
C VAL A 118 7.28 -14.34 -9.61
N ASN A 119 7.97 -13.56 -10.44
CA ASN A 119 8.52 -12.25 -10.07
C ASN A 119 7.77 -11.08 -10.72
N LEU A 120 6.55 -11.29 -11.24
CA LEU A 120 5.77 -10.29 -11.95
C LEU A 120 5.60 -8.97 -11.17
N THR A 121 5.45 -9.04 -9.85
CA THR A 121 5.29 -7.85 -9.00
C THR A 121 6.61 -7.23 -8.56
N GLU A 122 7.76 -7.85 -8.85
CA GLU A 122 9.07 -7.29 -8.51
C GLU A 122 9.40 -6.10 -9.41
N THR A 123 9.94 -5.03 -8.83
CA THR A 123 10.36 -3.87 -9.61
C THR A 123 11.67 -4.15 -10.35
N PHE A 124 11.64 -4.02 -11.67
CA PHE A 124 12.85 -4.01 -12.49
C PHE A 124 13.73 -2.80 -12.15
N VAL A 125 15.03 -3.02 -11.99
CA VAL A 125 16.02 -1.98 -11.72
C VAL A 125 17.00 -1.92 -12.88
N TRP A 126 17.07 -0.78 -13.55
CA TRP A 126 18.04 -0.57 -14.61
C TRP A 126 19.38 -0.11 -14.01
N GLY A 127 20.26 -1.07 -13.74
CA GLY A 127 21.57 -0.80 -13.11
C GLY A 127 22.39 0.28 -13.83
N LYS A 128 22.56 0.16 -15.15
CA LYS A 128 23.31 1.13 -15.97
C LYS A 128 22.73 2.55 -15.93
N LYS A 129 21.40 2.68 -15.82
CA LYS A 129 20.75 3.99 -15.63
C LYS A 129 21.02 4.54 -14.23
N LEU A 130 20.96 3.68 -13.21
CA LEU A 130 21.28 4.04 -11.84
C LEU A 130 22.74 4.53 -11.69
N GLU A 131 23.66 3.88 -12.39
CA GLU A 131 25.06 4.27 -12.51
C GLU A 131 25.21 5.65 -13.14
N ARG A 132 24.54 5.88 -14.28
CA ARG A 132 24.54 7.19 -14.94
C ARG A 132 23.94 8.30 -14.09
N GLU A 133 22.92 7.99 -13.29
CA GLU A 133 22.28 8.93 -12.36
C GLU A 133 23.09 9.12 -11.05
N GLY A 134 24.23 8.45 -10.87
CA GLY A 134 25.04 8.52 -9.64
C GLY A 134 24.36 7.89 -8.42
N LYS A 135 23.31 7.08 -8.64
CA LYS A 135 22.45 6.51 -7.61
C LYS A 135 22.86 5.10 -7.16
N VAL A 136 24.05 4.64 -7.53
CA VAL A 136 24.56 3.28 -7.25
C VAL A 136 24.55 2.92 -5.76
N GLY A 137 24.75 3.90 -4.88
CA GLY A 137 24.77 3.70 -3.43
C GLY A 137 23.39 3.54 -2.76
N LEU A 138 22.28 3.76 -3.47
CA LEU A 138 20.94 3.65 -2.89
C LEU A 138 20.53 2.19 -2.69
N SER A 139 19.84 1.93 -1.58
CA SER A 139 19.31 0.60 -1.30
C SER A 139 18.21 0.23 -2.29
N ARG A 140 18.10 -1.06 -2.68
CA ARG A 140 16.98 -1.58 -3.51
C ARG A 140 15.62 -1.11 -3.01
N LYS A 141 15.44 -1.01 -1.68
CA LYS A 141 14.21 -0.55 -1.03
C LYS A 141 13.92 0.94 -1.23
N GLU A 142 14.95 1.76 -1.34
CA GLU A 142 14.82 3.21 -1.57
C GLU A 142 14.44 3.47 -3.02
N ILE A 143 15.07 2.75 -3.95
CA ILE A 143 14.73 2.77 -5.38
C ILE A 143 13.27 2.35 -5.58
N GLU A 144 12.85 1.23 -4.97
CA GLU A 144 11.46 0.76 -5.02
C GLU A 144 10.48 1.82 -4.45
N LYS A 145 10.86 2.51 -3.37
CA LYS A 145 10.04 3.57 -2.77
C LYS A 145 9.94 4.82 -3.66
N GLU A 146 11.03 5.23 -4.30
CA GLU A 146 11.05 6.35 -5.25
C GLU A 146 10.19 6.02 -6.47
N MET A 147 10.38 4.83 -7.03
CA MET A 147 9.58 4.30 -8.11
C MET A 147 8.09 4.30 -7.71
N ARG A 148 7.77 3.88 -6.48
CA ARG A 148 6.37 3.78 -6.01
C ARG A 148 5.72 5.14 -5.95
N ARG A 149 6.46 6.13 -5.45
CA ARG A 149 6.03 7.53 -5.46
C ARG A 149 5.82 8.05 -6.87
N ARG A 150 6.66 7.68 -7.83
CA ARG A 150 6.49 8.06 -9.23
C ARG A 150 5.21 7.46 -9.83
N VAL A 151 4.95 6.16 -9.66
CA VAL A 151 3.71 5.56 -10.17
C VAL A 151 2.47 6.09 -9.47
N GLU A 152 2.52 6.33 -8.16
CA GLU A 152 1.40 6.94 -7.43
C GLU A 152 1.10 8.37 -7.93
N LYS A 153 2.13 9.17 -8.21
CA LYS A 153 1.98 10.49 -8.83
C LYS A 153 1.36 10.39 -10.23
N ASN A 154 1.93 9.55 -11.10
CA ASN A 154 1.40 9.35 -12.44
C ASN A 154 -0.06 8.89 -12.41
N LEU A 155 -0.43 7.99 -11.48
CA LEU A 155 -1.80 7.52 -11.36
C LEU A 155 -2.75 8.65 -10.94
N ARG A 156 -2.32 9.51 -10.01
CA ARG A 156 -3.10 10.69 -9.60
C ARG A 156 -3.26 11.69 -10.73
N GLU A 157 -2.18 11.98 -11.45
CA GLU A 157 -2.21 12.87 -12.62
C GLU A 157 -3.17 12.31 -13.70
N MET A 158 -3.12 11.01 -13.96
CA MET A 158 -4.06 10.36 -14.89
C MET A 158 -5.52 10.43 -14.41
N GLU A 159 -5.76 10.31 -13.10
CA GLU A 159 -7.09 10.42 -12.52
C GLU A 159 -7.62 11.87 -12.61
N GLU A 160 -6.77 12.86 -12.37
CA GLU A 160 -7.11 14.28 -12.54
C GLU A 160 -7.43 14.61 -14.00
N LEU A 161 -6.62 14.13 -14.95
CA LEU A 161 -6.89 14.29 -16.38
C LEU A 161 -8.21 13.62 -16.80
N LYS A 162 -8.50 12.43 -16.27
CA LYS A 162 -9.77 11.75 -16.52
C LYS A 162 -10.94 12.59 -15.98
N ARG A 163 -10.83 13.08 -14.75
CA ARG A 163 -11.85 13.94 -14.12
C ARG A 163 -12.08 15.23 -14.92
N ALA A 164 -11.00 15.86 -15.39
CA ALA A 164 -11.10 17.07 -16.20
C ALA A 164 -11.78 16.81 -17.54
N ARG A 165 -11.48 15.67 -18.18
CA ARG A 165 -12.17 15.24 -19.41
C ARG A 165 -13.66 15.02 -19.17
N ASP A 166 -14.01 14.30 -18.12
CA ASP A 166 -15.40 13.97 -17.79
C ASP A 166 -16.18 15.25 -17.46
N ALA A 167 -15.59 16.19 -16.71
CA ALA A 167 -16.20 17.49 -16.42
C ALA A 167 -16.42 18.34 -17.68
N ARG A 168 -15.48 18.34 -18.62
CA ARG A 168 -15.64 19.04 -19.90
C ARG A 168 -16.76 18.44 -20.75
N LEU A 169 -16.89 17.12 -20.77
CA LEU A 169 -17.97 16.44 -21.49
C LEU A 169 -19.33 16.74 -20.86
N ALA A 170 -19.43 16.67 -19.52
CA ALA A 170 -20.65 17.03 -18.80
C ALA A 170 -21.06 18.50 -19.06
N ALA A 171 -20.12 19.44 -18.98
CA ALA A 171 -20.42 20.84 -19.26
C ALA A 171 -20.89 21.09 -20.70
N ARG A 172 -20.37 20.32 -21.67
CA ARG A 172 -20.84 20.38 -23.06
C ARG A 172 -22.27 19.83 -23.19
N GLU A 173 -22.55 18.70 -22.54
CA GLU A 173 -23.88 18.08 -22.53
C GLU A 173 -24.92 19.01 -21.87
N ASP A 174 -24.57 19.66 -20.76
CA ASP A 174 -25.43 20.64 -20.08
C ASP A 174 -25.77 21.83 -20.99
N MET A 175 -24.78 22.38 -21.71
CA MET A 175 -24.99 23.46 -22.68
C MET A 175 -25.89 23.03 -23.84
N GLU A 176 -25.70 21.80 -24.34
CA GLU A 176 -26.52 21.24 -25.42
C GLU A 176 -27.96 20.96 -24.97
N MET A 177 -28.16 20.54 -23.71
CA MET A 177 -29.48 20.38 -23.11
C MET A 177 -30.21 21.72 -22.99
N MET A 178 -29.53 22.76 -22.50
CA MET A 178 -30.07 24.11 -22.43
C MET A 178 -30.46 24.66 -23.81
N GLN A 179 -29.64 24.40 -24.83
CA GLN A 179 -29.95 24.79 -26.21
C GLN A 179 -31.19 24.05 -26.72
N ARG A 180 -31.26 22.72 -26.54
CA ARG A 180 -32.45 21.95 -26.92
C ARG A 180 -33.72 22.46 -26.24
N ASP A 181 -33.65 22.82 -24.96
CA ASP A 181 -34.80 23.34 -24.22
C ASP A 181 -35.20 24.74 -24.70
N ALA A 182 -34.24 25.59 -25.07
CA ALA A 182 -34.50 26.89 -25.68
C ALA A 182 -35.18 26.74 -27.05
N ASP A 183 -34.68 25.84 -27.90
CA ASP A 183 -35.26 25.56 -29.21
C ASP A 183 -36.69 25.03 -29.07
N ARG A 184 -36.94 24.09 -28.15
CA ARG A 184 -38.29 23.59 -27.84
C ARG A 184 -39.25 24.69 -27.43
N LYS A 185 -38.81 25.62 -26.57
CA LYS A 185 -39.63 26.77 -26.15
C LYS A 185 -39.94 27.70 -27.32
N SER A 186 -38.93 28.04 -28.13
CA SER A 186 -39.11 28.87 -29.32
C SER A 186 -40.08 28.23 -30.32
N HIS A 187 -39.95 26.93 -30.57
CA HIS A 187 -40.88 26.19 -31.43
C HIS A 187 -42.31 26.15 -30.88
N ALA A 188 -42.48 26.01 -29.56
CA ALA A 188 -43.81 26.02 -28.94
C ALA A 188 -44.48 27.41 -29.04
N GLU A 189 -43.72 28.48 -28.81
CA GLU A 189 -44.19 29.85 -28.99
C GLU A 189 -44.57 30.13 -30.45
N TRP A 190 -43.73 29.69 -31.39
CA TRP A 190 -43.98 29.84 -32.81
C TRP A 190 -45.24 29.08 -33.25
N SER A 191 -45.40 27.83 -32.78
CA SER A 191 -46.58 27.01 -33.06
C SER A 191 -47.86 27.64 -32.50
N SER A 192 -47.80 28.27 -31.32
CA SER A 192 -48.96 28.95 -30.72
C SER A 192 -49.38 30.16 -31.56
N LYS A 193 -48.42 30.99 -32.02
CA LYS A 193 -48.69 32.13 -32.91
C LYS A 193 -49.25 31.69 -34.27
N GLU A 194 -48.75 30.59 -34.81
CA GLU A 194 -49.25 30.01 -36.05
C GLU A 194 -50.71 29.53 -35.91
N ILE A 195 -51.04 28.89 -34.80
CA ILE A 195 -52.43 28.51 -34.47
C ILE A 195 -53.33 29.74 -34.36
N GLU A 196 -52.88 30.79 -33.66
CA GLU A 196 -53.62 32.05 -33.55
C GLU A 196 -53.86 32.69 -34.92
N PHE A 197 -52.84 32.69 -35.78
CA PHE A 197 -52.94 33.18 -37.15
C PHE A 197 -53.97 32.38 -37.96
N GLN A 198 -53.93 31.05 -37.91
CA GLN A 198 -54.90 30.18 -38.58
C GLN A 198 -56.34 30.42 -38.07
N LEU A 199 -56.51 30.58 -36.76
CA LEU A 199 -57.80 30.92 -36.15
C LEU A 199 -58.34 32.28 -36.62
N GLN A 200 -57.48 33.27 -36.83
CA GLN A 200 -57.88 34.56 -37.40
C GLN A 200 -58.31 34.42 -38.86
N GLN A 201 -57.60 33.63 -39.66
CA GLN A 201 -57.98 33.34 -41.06
C GLN A 201 -59.32 32.61 -41.16
N ALA A 202 -59.60 31.68 -40.24
CA ALA A 202 -60.83 30.89 -40.22
C ALA A 202 -62.08 31.64 -39.71
N LYS A 203 -61.93 32.89 -39.24
CA LYS A 203 -63.05 33.74 -38.76
C LYS A 203 -63.65 34.64 -39.85
N VAL A 204 -63.19 34.52 -41.10
CA VAL A 204 -63.79 35.13 -42.30
C VAL A 204 -64.78 34.14 -42.92
#